data_AF-A0A5R9Q8E4-F1
#
_entry.id   AF-A0A5R9Q8E4-F1
#
_cell.length_a   1.000
_cell.length_b   1.000
_cell.length_c   1.000
_cell.angle_alpha   90.00
_cell.angle_beta   90.00
_cell.angle_gamma   90.00
#
_symmetry.space_group_name_H-M   'P 1'
#
loop_
_entity.id
_entity.type
_entity.pdbx_description
1 polymer ?
#
loop_
_entity_poly.entity_id
_entity_poly.type
_entity_poly.pdbx_seq_one_letter_code
_entity_poly.pdbx_strand_id
1 'polypeptide(L)'
;SPTAAIATPPAPLKVAPRDEYMAAFSDVQAPDFGIAPVGADLQDSKPDASPPAVDLSQFSLAPVGSDMGEKPRAAAGPVPDTSHLKLQ
;
A
#
# COMPACT_ATOMS: atom_id res chain seq x y z
N SER A 1 -8.50 8.29 -15.04
CA SER A 1 -7.06 8.04 -15.25
C SER A 1 -6.29 9.27 -14.83
N PRO A 2 -5.46 9.26 -13.77
CA PRO A 2 -4.57 10.39 -13.54
C PRO A 2 -3.32 10.20 -14.41
N THR A 3 -3.02 11.24 -15.19
CA THR A 3 -1.83 11.30 -16.03
C THR A 3 -0.62 11.55 -15.13
N ALA A 4 0.42 10.73 -15.22
CA ALA A 4 1.70 11.03 -14.57
C ALA A 4 2.31 12.25 -15.27
N ALA A 5 2.30 13.40 -14.60
CA ALA A 5 2.99 14.58 -15.08
C ALA A 5 4.49 14.38 -14.85
N ILE A 6 5.26 14.32 -15.93
CA ILE A 6 6.72 14.36 -15.87
C ILE A 6 7.09 15.75 -15.33
N ALA A 7 7.59 15.81 -14.09
CA ALA A 7 8.01 17.06 -13.49
C ALA A 7 9.29 17.57 -14.15
N THR A 8 9.24 18.75 -14.76
CA THR A 8 10.41 19.50 -15.20
C THR A 8 11.34 19.70 -14.00
N PRO A 9 12.67 19.47 -14.12
CA PRO A 9 13.59 19.71 -13.01
C PRO A 9 13.46 21.17 -12.53
N PRO A 10 13.31 21.39 -11.21
CA PRO A 10 13.05 22.72 -10.69
C PRO A 10 14.23 23.65 -10.94
N ALA A 11 13.92 24.91 -11.26
CA ALA A 11 14.94 25.96 -11.37
C ALA A 11 15.68 26.12 -10.03
N PRO A 12 16.94 26.54 -10.03
CA PRO A 12 17.68 26.73 -8.78
C PRO A 12 17.13 27.92 -7.98
N LEU A 13 16.80 27.68 -6.72
CA LEU A 13 16.38 28.68 -5.74
C LEU A 13 17.60 29.47 -5.24
N LYS A 14 17.49 30.80 -5.19
CA LYS A 14 18.53 31.67 -4.60
C LYS A 14 18.33 31.77 -3.10
N VAL A 15 19.19 31.10 -2.34
CA VAL A 15 19.18 31.12 -0.88
C VAL A 15 20.25 32.08 -0.37
N ALA A 16 19.84 33.16 0.30
CA ALA A 16 20.78 34.06 0.96
C ALA A 16 21.27 33.42 2.28
N PRO A 17 22.58 33.34 2.54
CA PRO A 17 23.10 32.83 3.81
C PRO A 17 22.62 33.68 4.98
N ARG A 18 22.17 33.03 6.06
CA ARG A 18 21.76 33.75 7.28
C ARG A 18 22.93 34.05 8.22
N ASP A 19 23.96 33.21 8.19
CA ASP A 19 25.11 33.22 9.11
C ASP A 19 26.37 32.68 8.40
N GLU A 20 27.54 32.82 9.04
CA GLU A 20 28.83 32.36 8.50
C GLU A 20 28.87 30.85 8.24
N TYR A 21 28.12 30.07 9.01
CA TYR A 21 28.05 28.62 8.84
C TYR A 21 27.29 28.25 7.57
N MET A 22 26.15 28.89 7.30
CA MET A 22 25.39 28.74 6.05
C MET A 22 26.14 29.32 4.85
N ALA A 23 27.01 30.32 5.04
CA ALA A 23 27.84 30.87 3.97
C ALA A 23 28.83 29.85 3.38
N ALA A 24 29.23 28.82 4.15
CA ALA A 24 30.06 27.73 3.65
C ALA A 24 29.38 26.89 2.54
N PHE A 25 28.07 27.04 2.36
CA PHE A 25 27.28 26.33 1.36
C PHE A 25 26.75 27.26 0.24
N SER A 26 27.30 28.49 0.09
CA SER A 26 26.85 29.46 -0.92
C SER A 26 26.86 28.94 -2.35
N ASP A 27 27.79 28.03 -2.63
CA ASP A 27 28.01 27.46 -3.96
C ASP A 27 27.23 26.15 -4.17
N VAL A 28 26.51 25.68 -3.15
CA VAL A 28 25.66 24.49 -3.25
C VAL A 28 24.39 24.86 -4.01
N GLN A 29 24.14 24.15 -5.11
CA GLN A 29 22.92 24.33 -5.88
C GLN A 29 21.70 23.86 -5.07
N ALA A 30 20.76 24.77 -4.82
CA ALA A 30 19.49 24.46 -4.16
C ALA A 30 18.38 24.37 -5.23
N PRO A 31 17.82 23.19 -5.52
CA PRO A 31 16.68 23.07 -6.41
C PRO A 31 15.39 23.61 -5.74
N ASP A 32 14.55 24.33 -6.48
CA ASP A 32 13.28 24.86 -5.98
C ASP A 32 12.16 23.79 -5.97
N PHE A 33 12.15 22.93 -4.94
CA PHE A 33 11.16 21.85 -4.82
C PHE A 33 9.72 22.31 -4.50
N GLY A 34 9.49 23.61 -4.25
CA GLY A 34 8.20 24.11 -3.80
C GLY A 34 7.69 23.46 -2.51
N ILE A 35 6.43 23.70 -2.16
CA ILE A 35 5.75 23.06 -1.03
C ILE A 35 4.62 22.18 -1.57
N ALA A 36 4.69 20.89 -1.29
CA ALA A 36 3.65 19.95 -1.69
C ALA A 36 2.36 20.17 -0.86
N PRO A 37 1.17 19.95 -1.44
CA PRO A 37 -0.09 20.05 -0.70
C PRO A 37 -0.22 18.96 0.36
N VAL A 38 -1.09 19.19 1.35
CA VAL A 38 -1.35 18.21 2.41
C VAL A 38 -1.87 16.90 1.82
N GLY A 39 -1.23 15.79 2.20
CA GLY A 39 -1.58 14.45 1.72
C GLY A 39 -1.01 14.10 0.34
N ALA A 40 -0.19 14.96 -0.26
CA ALA A 40 0.57 14.59 -1.44
C ALA A 40 1.56 13.47 -1.12
N ASP A 41 1.62 12.48 -2.00
CA ASP A 41 2.67 11.47 -1.96
C ASP A 41 4.00 12.11 -2.42
N LEU A 42 5.03 11.99 -1.59
CA LEU A 42 6.38 12.48 -1.86
C LEU A 42 7.33 11.36 -2.29
N GLN A 43 6.84 10.12 -2.37
CA GLN A 43 7.64 9.00 -2.82
C GLN A 43 7.84 9.06 -4.33
N ASP A 44 9.06 8.72 -4.76
CA ASP A 44 9.32 8.50 -6.17
C ASP A 44 8.43 7.38 -6.70
N SER A 45 7.97 7.53 -7.94
CA SER A 45 7.21 6.48 -8.62
C SER A 45 8.05 5.21 -8.69
N LYS A 46 7.67 4.22 -7.88
CA LYS A 46 8.29 2.90 -7.92
C LYS A 46 7.66 2.10 -9.07
N PRO A 47 8.46 1.35 -9.85
CA PRO A 47 7.89 0.40 -10.80
C PRO A 47 7.02 -0.61 -10.06
N ASP A 48 5.96 -1.05 -10.75
CA ASP A 48 5.08 -2.10 -10.23
C ASP A 48 5.89 -3.33 -9.83
N ALA A 49 5.52 -3.93 -8.70
CA ALA A 49 6.15 -5.15 -8.24
C ALA A 49 5.88 -6.27 -9.27
N SER A 50 6.93 -6.92 -9.77
CA SER A 50 6.77 -8.11 -10.57
C SER A 50 6.04 -9.18 -9.76
N PRO A 51 5.05 -9.88 -10.34
CA PRO A 51 4.42 -11.01 -9.67
C PRO A 51 5.47 -12.08 -9.34
N PRO A 52 5.29 -12.82 -8.23
CA PRO A 52 6.17 -13.93 -7.92
C PRO A 52 6.05 -15.02 -8.99
N ALA A 53 7.18 -15.61 -9.38
CA ALA A 53 7.20 -16.77 -10.25
C ALA A 53 6.77 -18.01 -9.46
N VAL A 54 5.47 -18.30 -9.47
CA VAL A 54 4.89 -19.50 -8.84
C VAL A 54 4.91 -20.66 -9.84
N ASP A 55 5.63 -21.73 -9.50
CA ASP A 55 5.57 -23.00 -10.24
C ASP A 55 4.44 -23.87 -9.69
N LEU A 56 3.40 -24.06 -10.50
CA LEU A 56 2.24 -24.89 -10.16
C LEU A 56 2.32 -26.31 -10.75
N SER A 57 3.43 -26.67 -11.41
CA SER A 57 3.59 -27.96 -12.09
C SER A 57 3.43 -29.18 -11.19
N GLN A 58 3.69 -29.02 -9.89
CA GLN A 58 3.58 -30.08 -8.88
C GLN A 58 2.14 -30.30 -8.39
N PHE A 59 1.22 -29.38 -8.67
CA PHE A 59 -0.16 -29.48 -8.22
C PHE A 59 -1.06 -30.06 -9.31
N SER A 60 -1.96 -30.95 -8.92
CA SER A 60 -3.03 -31.47 -9.77
C SER A 60 -4.38 -30.98 -9.24
N LEU A 61 -5.32 -30.71 -10.14
CA LEU A 61 -6.70 -30.43 -9.76
C LEU A 61 -7.34 -31.70 -9.18
N ALA A 62 -8.01 -31.55 -8.05
CA ALA A 62 -8.87 -32.59 -7.50
C ALA A 62 -10.15 -32.72 -8.35
N PRO A 63 -10.79 -33.91 -8.38
CA PRO A 63 -12.08 -34.09 -9.04
C PRO A 63 -13.15 -33.13 -8.52
N VAL A 64 -14.11 -32.77 -9.38
CA VAL A 64 -15.27 -31.96 -8.98
C VAL A 64 -16.01 -32.59 -7.80
N GLY A 65 -16.37 -31.79 -6.80
CA GLY A 65 -17.01 -32.26 -5.57
C GLY A 65 -16.06 -32.86 -4.52
N SER A 66 -14.73 -32.81 -4.74
CA SER A 66 -13.76 -33.17 -3.71
C SER A 66 -13.77 -32.13 -2.59
N ASP A 67 -13.92 -32.58 -1.36
CA ASP A 67 -13.81 -31.75 -0.17
C ASP A 67 -12.35 -31.25 -0.03
N MET A 68 -12.17 -29.95 0.19
CA MET A 68 -10.85 -29.32 0.37
C MET A 68 -10.33 -29.43 1.80
N GLY A 69 -10.95 -30.29 2.63
CA GLY A 69 -10.51 -30.55 4.00
C GLY A 69 -10.84 -29.38 4.92
N GLU A 70 -12.08 -28.85 4.83
CA GLU A 70 -12.55 -27.89 5.82
C GLU A 70 -12.31 -28.48 7.22
N LYS A 71 -11.71 -27.70 8.11
CA LYS A 71 -11.51 -28.13 9.49
C LYS A 71 -12.89 -28.51 10.06
N PRO A 72 -13.05 -29.71 10.66
CA PRO A 72 -14.33 -30.15 11.18
C PRO A 72 -14.95 -29.06 12.04
N ARG A 73 -16.14 -28.60 11.63
CA ARG A 73 -16.86 -27.58 12.38
C ARG A 73 -17.14 -28.15 13.76
N ALA A 74 -16.81 -27.39 14.80
CA ALA A 74 -17.17 -27.76 16.16
C ALA A 74 -18.67 -28.05 16.19
N ALA A 75 -19.06 -29.17 16.81
CA ALA A 75 -20.47 -29.50 16.99
C ALA A 75 -21.17 -28.31 17.64
N ALA A 76 -22.33 -27.93 17.10
CA ALA A 76 -23.14 -26.89 17.71
C ALA A 76 -23.40 -27.27 19.18
N GLY A 77 -23.19 -26.31 20.09
CA GLY A 77 -23.48 -26.51 21.50
C GLY A 77 -24.97 -26.85 21.72
N PRO A 78 -25.35 -27.27 22.93
CA PRO A 78 -26.74 -27.53 23.26
C PRO A 78 -27.63 -26.34 22.85
N VAL A 79 -28.74 -26.62 22.17
CA VAL A 79 -29.71 -25.57 21.86
C VAL A 79 -30.26 -24.98 23.16
N PRO A 80 -30.39 -23.65 23.27
CA PRO A 80 -30.99 -23.03 24.45
C PRO A 80 -32.46 -23.45 24.57
N ASP A 81 -32.97 -23.50 25.81
CA ASP A 81 -34.38 -23.80 26.05
C ASP A 81 -35.27 -22.68 25.48
N THR A 82 -36.15 -23.05 24.56
CA THR A 82 -37.08 -22.15 23.86
C THR A 82 -38.53 -22.37 24.30
N SER A 83 -38.79 -23.20 25.32
CA SER A 83 -40.13 -23.55 25.79
C SER A 83 -40.97 -22.36 26.25
N HIS A 84 -40.32 -21.23 26.55
CA HIS A 84 -40.97 -19.98 26.97
C HIS A 84 -41.35 -19.05 25.81
N LEU A 85 -40.93 -19.33 24.57
CA LEU A 85 -41.26 -18.51 23.39
C LEU A 85 -42.69 -18.81 22.91
N LYS A 86 -43.48 -17.76 22.66
CA LYS A 86 -44.82 -17.86 22.06
C LYS A 86 -44.90 -16.95 20.84
N LEU A 87 -45.41 -17.48 19.73
CA LEU A 87 -45.76 -16.72 18.53
C LEU A 87 -47.21 -16.27 18.68
N GLN A 88 -47.44 -14.96 18.61
CA GLN A 88 -48.74 -14.30 18.61
C GLN A 88 -49.24 -14.09 17.19
#